data_AF-A0A7J5F020-F1
#
_entry.id   AF-A0A7J5F020-F1
#
_cell.length_a   1.000
_cell.length_b   1.000
_cell.length_c   1.000
_cell.angle_alpha   90.00
_cell.angle_beta   90.00
_cell.angle_gamma   90.00
#
_symmetry.space_group_name_H-M   'P 1'
#
loop_
_entity.id
_entity.type
_entity.pdbx_description
1 polymer ?
#
loop_
_entity_poly.entity_id
_entity_poly.type
_entity_poly.pdbx_seq_one_letter_code
_entity_poly.pdbx_strand_id
1 'polypeptide(L)'
;MRDLKADLESTDVETVYDALIRAGKTHRRELRPRVEAFLTTSDPGLREAALKVVAFYWRLPEHRDTARRALGEDADPDVRAAAAMALGGYADGADELQLLLDVALDAREEESVRDAAYSSALIIAGVSKVEYPMERTLPGFEERADWPLLARLVRAFGAAVPERLDELAQRHTRSR
;
A
#
# COMPACT_ATOMS: atom_id res chain seq x y z
N MET A 1 -30.88 -0.25 6.62
CA MET A 1 -29.41 -0.17 6.60
C MET A 1 -28.91 -1.39 7.35
N ARG A 2 -28.11 -2.29 6.74
CA ARG A 2 -27.60 -3.49 7.43
C ARG A 2 -26.71 -3.08 8.60
N ASP A 3 -26.79 -3.80 9.71
CA ASP A 3 -25.99 -3.53 10.92
C ASP A 3 -24.55 -3.99 10.69
N LEU A 4 -23.62 -3.03 10.67
CA LEU A 4 -22.19 -3.29 10.51
C LEU A 4 -21.65 -4.26 11.55
N LYS A 5 -22.17 -4.24 12.78
CA LYS A 5 -21.69 -5.15 13.82
C LYS A 5 -22.10 -6.58 13.52
N ALA A 6 -23.35 -6.80 13.13
CA ALA A 6 -23.85 -8.11 12.73
C ALA A 6 -23.13 -8.64 11.49
N ASP A 7 -22.87 -7.80 10.49
CA ASP A 7 -22.16 -8.22 9.27
C ASP A 7 -20.70 -8.64 9.59
N LEU A 8 -20.02 -8.01 10.55
CA LEU A 8 -18.68 -8.41 11.04
C LEU A 8 -18.69 -9.71 11.87
N GLU A 9 -19.85 -10.17 12.31
CA GLU A 9 -20.05 -11.44 13.02
C GLU A 9 -20.54 -12.56 12.08
N SER A 10 -20.70 -12.25 10.78
CA SER A 10 -21.09 -13.22 9.76
C SER A 10 -20.06 -14.34 9.62
N THR A 11 -20.54 -15.52 9.22
CA THR A 11 -19.70 -16.65 8.80
C THR A 11 -19.35 -16.58 7.31
N ASP A 12 -20.06 -15.75 6.55
CA ASP A 12 -19.78 -15.49 5.14
C ASP A 12 -18.64 -14.47 5.00
N VAL A 13 -17.53 -14.92 4.41
CA VAL A 13 -16.29 -14.12 4.25
C VAL A 13 -16.53 -12.85 3.43
N GLU A 14 -17.33 -12.93 2.36
CA GLU A 14 -17.63 -11.77 1.52
C GLU A 14 -18.39 -10.70 2.31
N THR A 15 -19.41 -11.10 3.08
CA THR A 15 -20.14 -10.19 3.97
C THR A 15 -19.21 -9.52 4.98
N VAL A 16 -18.27 -10.26 5.58
CA VAL A 16 -17.31 -9.69 6.54
C VAL A 16 -16.35 -8.72 5.85
N TYR A 17 -15.83 -9.08 4.68
CA TYR A 17 -14.95 -8.22 3.87
C TYR A 17 -15.64 -6.88 3.56
N ASP A 18 -16.86 -6.93 3.02
CA ASP A 18 -17.65 -5.74 2.68
C ASP A 18 -17.92 -4.87 3.92
N ALA A 19 -18.18 -5.51 5.06
CA ALA A 19 -18.40 -4.82 6.33
C ALA A 19 -17.13 -4.11 6.81
N LEU A 20 -15.95 -4.74 6.70
CA LEU A 20 -14.66 -4.12 7.02
C LEU A 20 -14.42 -2.90 6.14
N ILE A 21 -14.52 -3.03 4.82
CA ILE A 21 -14.31 -1.92 3.88
C ILE A 21 -15.30 -0.78 4.14
N ARG A 22 -16.57 -1.09 4.40
CA ARG A 22 -17.58 -0.08 4.74
C ARG A 22 -17.26 0.60 6.06
N ALA A 23 -16.79 -0.11 7.09
CA ALA A 23 -16.37 0.48 8.36
C ALA A 23 -15.17 1.44 8.18
N GLY A 24 -14.22 1.08 7.32
CA GLY A 24 -13.10 1.93 6.91
C GLY A 24 -13.57 3.24 6.26
N LYS A 25 -14.32 3.13 5.16
CA LYS A 25 -14.83 4.26 4.37
C LYS A 25 -15.75 5.19 5.16
N THR A 26 -16.49 4.66 6.14
CA THR A 26 -17.41 5.45 6.98
C THR A 26 -16.81 5.84 8.34
N HIS A 27 -15.50 5.64 8.54
CA HIS A 27 -14.75 6.03 9.74
C HIS A 27 -15.35 5.53 11.07
N ARG A 28 -15.88 4.31 11.10
CA ARG A 28 -16.52 3.70 12.28
C ARG A 28 -15.50 3.18 13.30
N ARG A 29 -14.74 4.10 13.89
CA ARG A 29 -13.62 3.80 14.80
C ARG A 29 -14.04 3.03 16.05
N GLU A 30 -15.30 3.09 16.46
CA GLU A 30 -15.83 2.29 17.57
C GLU A 30 -15.77 0.77 17.29
N LEU A 31 -15.65 0.35 16.03
CA LEU A 31 -15.49 -1.05 15.64
C LEU A 31 -14.04 -1.52 15.67
N ARG A 32 -13.09 -0.65 16.06
CA ARG A 32 -11.65 -0.94 16.02
C ARG A 32 -11.24 -2.28 16.64
N PRO A 33 -11.64 -2.64 17.87
CA PRO A 33 -11.23 -3.92 18.44
C PRO A 33 -11.65 -5.12 17.59
N ARG A 34 -12.80 -5.02 16.93
CA ARG A 34 -13.30 -6.08 16.04
C ARG A 34 -12.52 -6.13 14.73
N VAL A 35 -12.20 -4.97 14.15
CA VAL A 35 -11.37 -4.88 12.93
C VAL A 35 -9.96 -5.43 13.20
N GLU A 36 -9.33 -5.04 14.31
CA GLU A 36 -7.97 -5.49 14.66
C GLU A 36 -7.88 -7.01 14.81
N ALA A 37 -8.94 -7.67 15.27
CA ALA A 37 -8.98 -9.13 15.38
C ALA A 37 -8.81 -9.86 14.02
N PHE A 38 -9.09 -9.19 12.90
CA PHE A 38 -8.92 -9.75 11.57
C PHE A 38 -7.49 -9.59 11.01
N LEU A 39 -6.60 -8.83 11.66
CA LEU A 39 -5.21 -8.67 11.19
C LEU A 39 -4.40 -9.98 11.23
N THR A 40 -4.83 -10.95 12.02
CA THR A 40 -4.14 -12.24 12.22
C THR A 40 -4.98 -13.45 11.80
N THR A 41 -6.05 -13.23 11.04
CA THR A 41 -6.89 -14.34 10.54
C THR A 41 -6.17 -15.12 9.43
N SER A 42 -6.53 -16.39 9.24
CA SER A 42 -5.97 -17.22 8.17
C SER A 42 -6.38 -16.76 6.77
N ASP A 43 -7.55 -16.11 6.67
CA ASP A 43 -8.08 -15.60 5.40
C ASP A 43 -7.32 -14.32 4.97
N PRO A 44 -6.61 -14.32 3.83
CA PRO A 44 -5.83 -13.17 3.38
C PRO A 44 -6.69 -11.96 3.02
N GLY A 45 -7.87 -12.15 2.42
CA GLY A 45 -8.76 -11.04 2.05
C GLY A 45 -9.27 -10.29 3.29
N LEU A 46 -9.55 -11.01 4.37
CA LEU A 46 -9.92 -10.38 5.65
C LEU A 46 -8.73 -9.68 6.33
N ARG A 47 -7.50 -10.22 6.24
CA ARG A 47 -6.30 -9.52 6.72
C ARG A 47 -6.05 -8.23 5.94
N GLU A 48 -6.13 -8.31 4.62
CA GLU A 48 -5.99 -7.18 3.69
C GLU A 48 -7.01 -6.08 4.02
N ALA A 49 -8.30 -6.44 4.13
CA ALA A 49 -9.36 -5.49 4.46
C ALA A 49 -9.14 -4.84 5.83
N ALA A 50 -8.80 -5.63 6.85
CA ALA A 50 -8.51 -5.11 8.18
C ALA A 50 -7.33 -4.13 8.17
N LEU A 51 -6.25 -4.47 7.45
CA LEU A 51 -5.07 -3.62 7.30
C LEU A 51 -5.41 -2.31 6.59
N LYS A 52 -6.18 -2.36 5.50
CA LYS A 52 -6.70 -1.16 4.80
C LYS A 52 -7.50 -0.28 5.75
N VAL A 53 -8.34 -0.86 6.61
CA VAL A 53 -9.13 -0.09 7.58
C VAL A 53 -8.24 0.64 8.59
N VAL A 54 -7.38 -0.08 9.32
CA VAL A 54 -6.62 0.52 10.43
C VAL A 54 -5.51 1.43 9.94
N ALA A 55 -4.82 1.08 8.85
CA ALA A 55 -3.60 1.76 8.42
C ALA A 55 -3.82 2.74 7.26
N PHE A 56 -4.77 2.48 6.35
CA PHE A 56 -5.02 3.37 5.20
C PHE A 56 -6.21 4.32 5.44
N TYR A 57 -7.38 3.81 5.79
CA TYR A 57 -8.58 4.62 5.96
C TYR A 57 -8.55 5.43 7.27
N TRP A 58 -8.23 4.77 8.39
CA TRP A 58 -8.20 5.44 9.70
C TRP A 58 -6.85 6.05 10.04
N ARG A 59 -5.78 5.62 9.34
CA ARG A 59 -4.39 6.07 9.51
C ARG A 59 -3.97 6.11 10.98
N LEU A 60 -4.22 5.02 11.69
CA LEU A 60 -3.86 4.89 13.09
C LEU A 60 -2.32 4.78 13.22
N PRO A 61 -1.63 5.75 13.85
CA PRO A 61 -0.16 5.77 13.89
C PRO A 61 0.47 4.49 14.46
N GLU A 62 -0.17 3.87 15.44
CA GLU A 62 0.26 2.61 16.05
C GLU A 62 0.25 1.40 15.09
N HIS A 63 -0.42 1.51 13.95
CA HIS A 63 -0.48 0.47 12.93
C HIS A 63 0.51 0.70 11.77
N ARG A 64 1.41 1.69 11.88
CA ARG A 64 2.53 1.89 10.94
C ARG A 64 3.44 0.67 10.91
N ASP A 65 3.86 0.17 12.07
CA ASP A 65 4.72 -1.02 12.16
C ASP A 65 4.02 -2.30 11.71
N THR A 66 2.70 -2.40 11.93
CA THR A 66 1.88 -3.49 11.39
C THR A 66 1.93 -3.50 9.86
N ALA A 67 1.81 -2.35 9.21
CA ALA A 67 1.95 -2.24 7.76
C ALA A 67 3.38 -2.56 7.30
N ARG A 68 4.43 -2.07 7.99
CA ARG A 68 5.82 -2.42 7.64
C ARG A 68 6.06 -3.92 7.70
N ARG A 69 5.58 -4.58 8.75
CA ARG A 69 5.69 -6.04 8.91
C ARG A 69 4.92 -6.77 7.80
N ALA A 70 3.67 -6.39 7.56
CA ALA A 70 2.84 -7.01 6.53
C ALA A 70 3.50 -6.92 5.15
N LEU A 71 4.10 -5.78 4.79
CA LEU A 71 4.81 -5.59 3.52
C LEU A 71 6.02 -6.55 3.36
N GLY A 72 6.73 -6.84 4.44
CA GLY A 72 7.93 -7.70 4.37
C GLY A 72 7.68 -9.18 4.59
N GLU A 73 6.60 -9.55 5.30
CA GLU A 73 6.43 -10.89 5.87
C GLU A 73 5.12 -11.59 5.50
N ASP A 74 4.07 -10.88 5.06
CA ASP A 74 2.81 -11.57 4.72
C ASP A 74 2.99 -12.40 3.45
N ALA A 75 2.53 -13.64 3.48
CA ALA A 75 2.63 -14.57 2.36
C ALA A 75 1.77 -14.13 1.18
N ASP A 76 0.68 -13.40 1.44
CA ASP A 76 -0.29 -13.01 0.42
C ASP A 76 0.06 -11.64 -0.21
N PRO A 77 0.20 -11.56 -1.54
CA PRO A 77 0.58 -10.32 -2.21
C PRO A 77 -0.47 -9.22 -2.11
N ASP A 78 -1.76 -9.52 -1.98
CA ASP A 78 -2.79 -8.48 -1.83
C ASP A 78 -2.66 -7.80 -0.46
N VAL A 79 -2.31 -8.58 0.57
CA VAL A 79 -1.98 -8.03 1.90
C VAL A 79 -0.71 -7.16 1.83
N ARG A 80 0.34 -7.62 1.14
CA ARG A 80 1.58 -6.83 0.95
C ARG A 80 1.31 -5.54 0.16
N ALA A 81 0.49 -5.59 -0.89
CA ALA A 81 0.11 -4.41 -1.66
C ALA A 81 -0.70 -3.43 -0.80
N ALA A 82 -1.66 -3.91 0.00
CA ALA A 82 -2.40 -3.10 0.96
C ALA A 82 -1.48 -2.43 1.99
N ALA A 83 -0.44 -3.14 2.43
CA ALA A 83 0.58 -2.62 3.33
C ALA A 83 1.39 -1.48 2.69
N ALA A 84 1.89 -1.68 1.46
CA ALA A 84 2.60 -0.64 0.71
C ALA A 84 1.74 0.62 0.54
N MET A 85 0.48 0.44 0.15
CA MET A 85 -0.50 1.52 0.02
C MET A 85 -0.70 2.32 1.32
N ALA A 86 -0.79 1.62 2.45
CA ALA A 86 -0.97 2.25 3.75
C ALA A 86 0.26 3.10 4.15
N LEU A 87 1.47 2.63 3.84
CA LEU A 87 2.73 3.32 4.19
C LEU A 87 2.86 4.70 3.53
N GLY A 88 2.39 4.87 2.29
CA GLY A 88 2.29 6.19 1.65
C GLY A 88 1.31 7.16 2.32
N GLY A 89 0.62 6.76 3.38
CA GLY A 89 -0.30 7.58 4.16
C GLY A 89 0.29 8.21 5.43
N TYR A 90 1.45 7.75 5.90
CA TYR A 90 2.09 8.21 7.15
C TYR A 90 3.08 9.35 6.90
N ALA A 91 3.15 10.29 7.86
CA ALA A 91 4.11 11.40 7.83
C ALA A 91 5.53 10.95 8.23
N ASP A 92 6.54 11.73 7.83
CA ASP A 92 7.98 11.45 7.97
C ASP A 92 8.39 10.15 7.24
N GLY A 93 8.46 10.24 5.92
CA GLY A 93 8.55 9.08 5.03
C GLY A 93 9.94 8.78 4.49
N ALA A 94 11.04 9.21 5.09
CA ALA A 94 12.38 8.85 4.57
C ALA A 94 12.62 7.34 4.63
N ASP A 95 12.31 6.71 5.77
CA ASP A 95 12.44 5.26 5.95
C ASP A 95 11.43 4.49 5.10
N GLU A 96 10.17 4.95 5.05
CA GLU A 96 9.13 4.34 4.23
C GLU A 96 9.42 4.52 2.75
N LEU A 97 9.96 5.66 2.33
CA LEU A 97 10.38 5.88 0.95
C LEU A 97 11.46 4.86 0.59
N GLN A 98 12.47 4.66 1.43
CA GLN A 98 13.51 3.67 1.15
C GLN A 98 12.92 2.25 1.08
N LEU A 99 12.07 1.87 2.03
CA LEU A 99 11.41 0.56 2.04
C LEU A 99 10.56 0.35 0.78
N LEU A 100 9.78 1.36 0.37
CA LEU A 100 8.93 1.28 -0.82
C LEU A 100 9.76 1.28 -2.11
N LEU A 101 10.90 1.96 -2.14
CA LEU A 101 11.85 1.89 -3.26
C LEU A 101 12.46 0.50 -3.37
N ASP A 102 12.89 -0.11 -2.26
CA ASP A 102 13.44 -1.46 -2.25
C ASP A 102 12.43 -2.47 -2.82
N VAL A 103 11.17 -2.36 -2.42
CA VAL A 103 10.07 -3.20 -2.93
C VAL A 103 9.78 -2.93 -4.40
N ALA A 104 9.61 -1.67 -4.83
CA ALA A 104 9.28 -1.33 -6.22
C ALA A 104 10.36 -1.83 -7.22
N LEU A 105 11.62 -1.86 -6.78
CA LEU A 105 12.78 -2.25 -7.58
C LEU A 105 13.11 -3.76 -7.52
N ASP A 106 12.52 -4.53 -6.61
CA ASP A 106 12.74 -5.99 -6.54
C ASP A 106 11.94 -6.71 -7.63
N ALA A 107 12.61 -7.13 -8.71
CA ALA A 107 11.99 -7.84 -9.82
C ALA A 107 11.45 -9.24 -9.47
N ARG A 108 11.72 -9.75 -8.25
CA ARG A 108 11.18 -11.04 -7.76
C ARG A 108 9.86 -10.86 -7.01
N GLU A 109 9.50 -9.64 -6.66
CA GLU A 109 8.24 -9.33 -6.00
C GLU A 109 7.09 -9.28 -7.01
N GLU A 110 5.90 -9.60 -6.54
CA GLU A 110 4.66 -9.55 -7.31
C GLU A 110 4.40 -8.14 -7.87
N GLU A 111 3.94 -8.10 -9.11
CA GLU A 111 3.80 -6.86 -9.87
C GLU A 111 2.85 -5.86 -9.18
N SER A 112 1.77 -6.36 -8.57
CA SER A 112 0.82 -5.54 -7.80
C SER A 112 1.44 -4.90 -6.56
N VAL A 113 2.34 -5.60 -5.88
CA VAL A 113 3.04 -5.09 -4.71
C VAL A 113 4.05 -4.02 -5.12
N ARG A 114 4.81 -4.28 -6.20
CA ARG A 114 5.77 -3.32 -6.77
C ARG A 114 5.08 -2.02 -7.22
N ASP A 115 3.92 -2.14 -7.88
CA ASP A 115 3.11 -1.01 -8.32
C ASP A 115 2.54 -0.18 -7.16
N ALA A 116 2.00 -0.85 -6.14
CA ALA A 116 1.54 -0.20 -4.91
C ALA A 116 2.69 0.54 -4.19
N ALA A 117 3.89 -0.06 -4.16
CA ALA A 117 5.07 0.53 -3.56
C ALA A 117 5.57 1.75 -4.35
N TYR A 118 5.64 1.64 -5.67
CA TYR A 118 5.98 2.76 -6.57
C TYR A 118 5.03 3.93 -6.41
N SER A 119 3.71 3.67 -6.43
CA SER A 119 2.67 4.68 -6.25
C SER A 119 2.81 5.41 -4.91
N SER A 120 3.09 4.65 -3.85
CA SER A 120 3.27 5.20 -2.50
C SER A 120 4.59 5.97 -2.36
N ALA A 121 5.66 5.53 -3.04
CA ALA A 121 6.92 6.27 -3.10
C ALA A 121 6.77 7.62 -3.82
N LEU A 122 6.00 7.68 -4.92
CA LEU A 122 5.67 8.95 -5.58
C LEU A 122 4.94 9.91 -4.64
N ILE A 123 3.97 9.40 -3.89
CA ILE A 123 3.20 10.20 -2.91
C ILE A 123 4.13 10.78 -1.84
N ILE A 124 5.00 9.96 -1.25
CA ILE A 124 5.94 10.42 -0.21
C ILE A 124 6.92 11.44 -0.80
N ALA A 125 7.41 11.20 -2.01
CA ALA A 125 8.35 12.07 -2.69
C ALA A 125 7.72 13.37 -3.24
N GLY A 126 6.40 13.56 -3.10
CA GLY A 126 5.72 14.85 -3.32
C GLY A 126 4.67 14.91 -4.42
N VAL A 127 4.28 13.78 -5.04
CA VAL A 127 3.13 13.75 -5.96
C VAL A 127 1.83 13.87 -5.17
N SER A 128 0.90 14.69 -5.67
CA SER A 128 -0.44 14.76 -5.08
C SER A 128 -1.18 13.43 -5.29
N LYS A 129 -1.84 12.92 -4.24
CA LYS A 129 -2.68 11.70 -4.31
C LYS A 129 -3.78 11.76 -5.38
N VAL A 130 -4.13 12.97 -5.85
CA VAL A 130 -5.14 13.19 -6.91
C VAL A 130 -4.59 12.81 -8.29
N GLU A 131 -3.27 12.86 -8.48
CA GLU A 131 -2.61 12.65 -9.78
C GLU A 131 -2.27 11.18 -10.06
N TYR A 132 -2.33 10.30 -9.04
CA TYR A 132 -2.05 8.86 -9.20
C TYR A 132 -3.02 8.00 -8.36
N PRO A 133 -4.16 7.56 -8.92
CA PRO A 133 -5.12 6.74 -8.20
C PRO A 133 -4.59 5.31 -8.02
N MET A 134 -4.49 4.87 -6.76
CA MET A 134 -3.88 3.59 -6.34
C MET A 134 -4.73 2.33 -6.65
N GLU A 135 -5.74 2.42 -7.52
CA GLU A 135 -6.82 1.41 -7.59
C GLU A 135 -6.69 0.37 -8.72
N ARG A 136 -5.66 0.41 -9.58
CA ARG A 136 -5.48 -0.62 -10.62
C ARG A 136 -4.03 -0.88 -11.02
N THR A 137 -3.54 -2.07 -10.68
CA THR A 137 -2.38 -2.68 -11.34
C THR A 137 -2.80 -3.19 -12.71
N LEU A 138 -2.06 -2.82 -13.74
CA LEU A 138 -2.19 -3.35 -15.10
C LEU A 138 -0.91 -4.16 -15.40
N PRO A 139 -0.94 -5.21 -16.25
CA PRO A 139 0.28 -5.96 -16.61
C PRO A 139 1.32 -5.08 -17.31
N GLY A 140 2.61 -5.30 -17.06
CA GLY A 140 3.70 -4.49 -17.62
C GLY A 140 3.97 -3.20 -16.84
N PHE A 141 3.84 -3.26 -15.51
CA PHE A 141 4.21 -2.18 -14.58
C PHE A 141 5.63 -1.65 -14.87
N GLU A 142 6.62 -2.54 -15.02
CA GLU A 142 8.02 -2.13 -15.17
C GLU A 142 8.24 -1.26 -16.40
N GLU A 143 7.56 -1.53 -17.51
CA GLU A 143 7.66 -0.75 -18.75
C GLU A 143 6.83 0.54 -18.73
N ARG A 144 5.81 0.62 -17.88
CA ARG A 144 4.91 1.78 -17.82
C ARG A 144 5.22 2.76 -16.70
N ALA A 145 5.92 2.32 -15.67
CA ALA A 145 6.34 3.17 -14.57
C ALA A 145 7.23 4.32 -15.10
N ASP A 146 6.93 5.53 -14.65
CA ASP A 146 7.73 6.72 -14.97
C ASP A 146 8.94 6.78 -14.02
N TRP A 147 9.90 5.88 -14.25
CA TRP A 147 11.14 5.83 -13.48
C TRP A 147 11.91 7.16 -13.49
N PRO A 148 11.99 7.93 -14.60
CA PRO A 148 12.55 9.28 -14.58
C PRO A 148 11.84 10.24 -13.62
N LEU A 149 10.50 10.22 -13.57
CA LEU A 149 9.74 11.03 -12.62
C LEU A 149 10.08 10.64 -11.18
N LEU A 150 10.04 9.34 -10.85
CA LEU A 150 10.35 8.86 -9.50
C LEU A 150 11.78 9.25 -9.09
N ALA A 151 12.77 9.02 -9.95
CA ALA A 151 14.17 9.38 -9.67
C ALA A 151 14.35 10.89 -9.44
N ARG A 152 13.62 11.75 -10.18
CA ARG A 152 13.64 13.20 -9.98
C ARG A 152 13.05 13.60 -8.63
N LEU A 153 11.93 12.99 -8.25
CA LEU A 153 11.26 13.29 -7.00
C LEU A 153 12.03 12.80 -5.78
N VAL A 154 12.62 11.60 -5.83
CA VAL A 154 13.50 11.09 -4.76
C VAL A 154 14.68 12.05 -4.51
N ARG A 155 15.29 12.58 -5.58
CA ARG A 155 16.34 13.62 -5.45
C ARG A 155 15.81 14.90 -4.81
N ALA A 156 14.64 15.38 -5.26
CA ALA A 156 14.03 16.60 -4.74
C ALA A 156 13.62 16.45 -3.27
N PHE A 157 13.24 15.25 -2.85
CA PHE A 157 12.96 14.88 -1.47
C PHE A 157 14.24 14.86 -0.60
N GLY A 158 15.43 14.81 -1.22
CA GLY A 158 16.71 14.75 -0.51
C GLY A 158 17.14 13.34 -0.10
N ALA A 159 16.49 12.30 -0.63
CA ALA A 159 16.87 10.91 -0.42
C ALA A 159 17.92 10.45 -1.44
N ALA A 160 18.70 9.43 -1.08
CA ALA A 160 19.61 8.78 -2.01
C ALA A 160 18.82 8.05 -3.09
N VAL A 161 19.25 8.19 -4.35
CA VAL A 161 18.64 7.47 -5.47
C VAL A 161 19.31 6.10 -5.59
N PRO A 162 18.56 4.98 -5.48
CA PRO A 162 19.13 3.66 -5.72
C PRO A 162 19.70 3.52 -7.13
N GLU A 163 20.83 2.84 -7.29
CA GLU A 163 21.49 2.63 -8.59
C GLU A 163 20.52 2.04 -9.63
N ARG A 164 19.74 1.04 -9.22
CA ARG A 164 18.74 0.41 -10.08
C ARG A 164 17.67 1.38 -10.59
N LEU A 165 17.23 2.33 -9.74
CA LEU A 165 16.28 3.36 -10.15
C LEU A 165 16.91 4.29 -11.20
N ASP A 166 18.18 4.65 -11.03
CA ASP A 166 18.91 5.46 -12.00
C ASP A 166 19.11 4.75 -13.35
N GLU A 167 19.42 3.45 -13.34
CA GLU A 167 19.50 2.64 -14.56
C GLU A 167 18.17 2.58 -15.31
N LEU A 168 17.06 2.39 -14.59
CA LEU A 168 15.71 2.33 -15.18
C LEU A 168 15.32 3.70 -15.77
N ALA A 169 15.59 4.79 -15.05
CA ALA A 169 15.34 6.15 -15.54
C ALA A 169 16.11 6.46 -16.84
N GLN A 170 17.38 6.06 -16.91
CA GLN A 170 18.20 6.27 -18.11
C GLN A 170 17.73 5.45 -19.32
N ARG A 171 17.29 4.20 -19.10
CA ARG A 171 16.76 3.34 -20.18
C ARG A 171 15.51 3.94 -20.81
N HIS A 172 14.56 4.41 -20.02
CA HIS A 172 13.32 5.01 -20.53
C HIS A 172 13.54 6.33 -21.29
N THR A 173 14.61 7.06 -20.98
CA THR A 173 14.94 8.30 -21.69
C THR A 173 15.57 8.03 -23.07
N ARG A 174 16.23 6.88 -23.25
CA ARG A 174 16.87 6.50 -24.53
C ARG A 174 15.93 5.82 -25.53
N SER A 175 14.76 5.39 -25.10
CA SER A 175 13.75 4.72 -25.93
C SER A 175 12.67 5.66 -26.49
N ARG A 176 12.79 6.98 -26.28
CA ARG A 176 11.94 8.03 -26.86
C ARG A 176 12.74 8.87 -27.85
#